data_AF-A0A0K1P7B5-F1
#
_entry.id   AF-A0A0K1P7B5-F1
#
_cell.length_a   1.000
_cell.length_b   1.000
_cell.length_c   1.000
_cell.angle_alpha   90.00
_cell.angle_beta   90.00
_cell.angle_gamma   90.00
#
_symmetry.space_group_name_H-M   'P 1'
#
loop_
_entity.id
_entity.type
_entity.pdbx_description
1 polymer ?
#
loop_
_entity_poly.entity_id
_entity_poly.type
_entity_poly.pdbx_seq_one_letter_code
_entity_poly.pdbx_strand_id
1 'polypeptide(L)'
;MLRDYDYYSFLPYNIINKEIIVLFSMFGQDNKYLKQVEYEWFGKKDLDSFREFIENSFDKTEVDKDKIVNRDSLSCLLRLMSMCDCFFDYQNMYDITRTLFIETNKQKIDNLEVYDYAFKEFAFSFLKDFDDEFNKLMVSPKYILVIKEIGDSLEKIKNNERFSCLIQEFYKLNDLISDLLDILELTEDDKSEFETKEEVVLYNFAIYYSTKFYFSLLFRELIIQQEEKLTNTIIMIEKPLVIEDELRFKESKLVSDLPEDLFYRALKN
;
A
#
# COMPACT_ATOMS: atom_id res chain seq x y z
N MET A 1 5.73 -28.30 -3.42
CA MET A 1 6.90 -27.76 -4.16
C MET A 1 7.02 -26.32 -3.74
N LEU A 2 8.17 -25.92 -3.20
CA LEU A 2 8.38 -24.53 -2.76
C LEU A 2 8.56 -23.66 -3.99
N ARG A 3 7.64 -22.71 -4.21
CA ARG A 3 7.69 -21.78 -5.35
C ARG A 3 8.76 -20.73 -5.12
N ASP A 4 9.29 -20.19 -6.20
CA ASP A 4 10.19 -19.04 -6.17
C ASP A 4 9.39 -17.73 -6.19
N TYR A 5 9.99 -16.63 -5.74
CA TYR A 5 9.32 -15.32 -5.77
C TYR A 5 9.00 -14.88 -7.20
N ASP A 6 9.81 -15.31 -8.17
CA ASP A 6 9.59 -15.07 -9.61
C ASP A 6 8.19 -15.47 -10.10
N TYR A 7 7.50 -16.37 -9.41
CA TYR A 7 6.11 -16.73 -9.72
C TYR A 7 5.11 -15.62 -9.41
N TYR A 8 5.48 -14.66 -8.56
CA TYR A 8 4.63 -13.54 -8.13
C TYR A 8 5.20 -12.18 -8.53
N SER A 9 6.43 -12.12 -9.06
CA SER A 9 7.13 -10.86 -9.37
C SER A 9 6.42 -9.99 -10.40
N PHE A 10 5.46 -10.53 -11.18
CA PHE A 10 4.64 -9.75 -12.10
C PHE A 10 3.51 -8.95 -11.40
N LEU A 11 3.12 -9.34 -10.18
CA LEU A 11 2.00 -8.73 -9.44
C LEU A 11 2.26 -7.27 -9.06
N PRO A 12 3.44 -6.87 -8.52
CA PRO A 12 3.74 -5.47 -8.23
C PRO A 12 3.54 -4.56 -9.44
N TYR A 13 4.00 -4.98 -10.62
CA TYR A 13 3.86 -4.18 -11.83
C TYR A 13 2.40 -3.93 -12.21
N ASN A 14 1.56 -4.95 -12.10
CA ASN A 14 0.13 -4.83 -12.37
C ASN A 14 -0.55 -3.88 -11.40
N ILE A 15 -0.18 -3.92 -10.12
CA ILE A 15 -0.75 -3.05 -9.10
C ILE A 15 -0.32 -1.59 -9.36
N ILE A 16 0.97 -1.33 -9.59
CA ILE A 16 1.48 0.02 -9.86
C ILE A 16 0.85 0.62 -11.12
N ASN A 17 0.70 -0.17 -12.19
CA ASN A 17 0.02 0.26 -13.41
C ASN A 17 -1.40 0.77 -13.12
N LYS A 18 -2.17 0.02 -12.32
CA LYS A 18 -3.53 0.42 -11.95
C LYS A 18 -3.52 1.65 -11.05
N GLU A 19 -2.67 1.68 -10.03
CA GLU A 19 -2.65 2.79 -9.08
C GLU A 19 -2.26 4.11 -9.76
N ILE A 20 -1.32 4.11 -10.72
CA ILE A 20 -1.02 5.33 -11.49
C ILE A 20 -2.28 5.86 -12.21
N ILE A 21 -3.08 4.99 -12.81
CA ILE A 21 -4.33 5.38 -13.47
C ILE A 21 -5.34 5.92 -12.46
N VAL A 22 -5.46 5.28 -11.30
CA VAL A 22 -6.33 5.74 -10.21
C VAL A 22 -5.90 7.13 -9.73
N LEU A 23 -4.61 7.35 -9.49
CA LEU A 23 -4.07 8.65 -9.09
C LEU A 23 -4.37 9.74 -10.12
N PHE A 24 -4.27 9.44 -11.43
CA PHE A 24 -4.65 10.41 -12.47
C PHE A 24 -6.14 10.75 -12.46
N SER A 25 -7.00 9.77 -12.18
CA SER A 25 -8.44 10.01 -12.06
C SER A 25 -8.80 10.87 -10.84
N MET A 26 -8.00 10.79 -9.78
CA MET A 26 -8.21 11.56 -8.54
C MET A 26 -7.65 12.98 -8.63
N PHE A 27 -6.41 13.14 -9.10
CA PHE A 27 -5.67 14.40 -9.05
C PHE A 27 -5.62 15.15 -10.38
N GLY A 28 -6.20 14.57 -11.43
CA GLY A 28 -6.33 15.19 -12.75
C GLY A 28 -5.06 15.16 -13.59
N GLN A 29 -5.22 15.39 -14.90
CA GLN A 29 -4.12 15.35 -15.85
C GLN A 29 -3.10 16.48 -15.66
N ASP A 30 -3.44 17.58 -15.00
CA ASP A 30 -2.57 18.75 -14.91
C ASP A 30 -1.46 18.62 -13.85
N ASN A 31 -1.49 17.56 -13.04
CA ASN A 31 -0.44 17.29 -12.07
C ASN A 31 0.90 16.97 -12.78
N LYS A 32 1.85 17.92 -12.71
CA LYS A 32 3.15 17.84 -13.37
C LYS A 32 4.04 16.74 -12.80
N TYR A 33 3.95 16.49 -11.49
CA TYR A 33 4.71 15.45 -10.82
C TYR A 33 4.21 14.07 -11.28
N LEU A 34 2.89 13.85 -11.27
CA LEU A 34 2.28 12.59 -11.69
C LEU A 34 2.56 12.26 -13.16
N LYS A 35 2.59 13.26 -14.05
CA LYS A 35 3.04 13.10 -15.45
C LYS A 35 4.48 12.59 -15.58
N GLN A 36 5.40 13.05 -14.73
CA GLN A 36 6.79 12.56 -14.75
C GLN A 36 6.90 11.13 -14.23
N VAL A 37 6.19 10.84 -13.14
CA VAL A 37 6.08 9.48 -12.57
C VAL A 37 5.55 8.50 -13.61
N GLU A 38 4.47 8.85 -14.30
CA GLU A 38 3.90 8.05 -15.39
C GLU A 38 4.94 7.74 -16.47
N TYR A 39 5.57 8.79 -17.01
CA TYR A 39 6.51 8.66 -18.10
C TYR A 39 7.66 7.72 -17.74
N GLU A 40 8.22 7.87 -16.54
CA GLU A 40 9.29 6.99 -16.06
C GLU A 40 8.80 5.56 -15.89
N TRP A 41 7.67 5.36 -15.20
CA TRP A 41 7.16 4.03 -14.90
C TRP A 41 6.89 3.22 -16.16
N PHE A 42 6.11 3.78 -17.09
CA PHE A 42 5.78 3.08 -18.33
C PHE A 42 6.95 3.01 -19.32
N GLY A 43 8.01 3.82 -19.11
CA GLY A 43 9.23 3.80 -19.90
C GLY A 43 10.23 2.70 -19.47
N LYS A 44 10.43 2.52 -18.16
CA LYS A 44 11.43 1.58 -17.62
C LYS A 44 10.84 0.30 -17.02
N LYS A 45 9.72 0.40 -16.31
CA LYS A 45 9.10 -0.70 -15.55
C LYS A 45 10.09 -1.46 -14.67
N ASP A 46 10.84 -0.72 -13.88
CA ASP A 46 11.83 -1.27 -12.96
C ASP A 46 11.55 -0.71 -11.56
N LEU A 47 11.24 -1.59 -10.61
CA LEU A 47 10.74 -1.19 -9.29
C LEU A 47 11.81 -0.42 -8.49
N ASP A 48 13.05 -0.91 -8.52
CA ASP A 48 14.15 -0.35 -7.75
C ASP A 48 14.48 1.08 -8.21
N SER A 49 14.64 1.29 -9.52
CA SER A 49 14.89 2.63 -10.05
C SER A 49 13.65 3.53 -9.96
N PHE A 50 12.44 2.97 -10.02
CA PHE A 50 11.21 3.74 -9.87
C PHE A 50 11.09 4.33 -8.47
N ARG A 51 11.39 3.56 -7.42
CA ARG A 51 11.32 4.03 -6.03
C ARG A 51 12.23 5.23 -5.77
N GLU A 52 13.46 5.18 -6.27
CA GLU A 52 14.41 6.30 -6.19
C GLU A 52 13.96 7.49 -7.08
N PHE A 53 13.39 7.21 -8.25
CA PHE A 53 12.91 8.25 -9.15
C PHE A 53 11.76 9.06 -8.56
N ILE A 54 10.76 8.41 -7.95
CA ILE A 54 9.59 9.04 -7.35
C ILE A 54 10.02 10.15 -6.38
N GLU A 55 10.93 9.82 -5.46
CA GLU A 55 11.45 10.75 -4.44
C GLU A 55 12.25 11.90 -5.08
N ASN A 56 13.22 11.58 -5.95
CA ASN A 56 14.03 12.58 -6.63
C ASN A 56 13.22 13.51 -7.55
N SER A 57 12.15 13.00 -8.16
CA SER A 57 11.26 13.76 -9.04
C SER A 57 10.41 14.74 -8.24
N PHE A 58 9.94 14.32 -7.06
CA PHE A 58 9.18 15.17 -6.16
C PHE A 58 10.01 16.36 -5.68
N ASP A 59 11.22 16.12 -5.18
CA ASP A 59 12.13 17.18 -4.71
C ASP A 59 12.39 18.23 -5.80
N LYS A 60 12.68 17.79 -7.03
CA LYS A 60 12.94 18.68 -8.17
C LYS A 60 11.72 19.46 -8.65
N THR A 61 10.51 18.90 -8.44
CA THR A 61 9.28 19.46 -8.99
C THR A 61 8.58 20.38 -7.99
N GLU A 62 8.55 19.99 -6.72
CA GLU A 62 7.75 20.64 -5.67
C GLU A 62 8.64 21.40 -4.67
N VAL A 63 9.79 20.85 -4.26
CA VAL A 63 10.62 21.42 -3.17
C VAL A 63 11.58 22.49 -3.67
N ASP A 64 12.29 22.22 -4.77
CA ASP A 64 13.30 23.14 -5.32
C ASP A 64 12.69 24.38 -5.99
N LYS A 65 11.40 24.31 -6.38
CA LYS A 65 10.73 25.35 -7.18
C LYS A 65 9.76 26.20 -6.37
N ASP A 66 9.11 25.64 -5.35
CA ASP A 66 8.07 26.31 -4.58
C ASP A 66 8.32 26.19 -3.08
N LYS A 67 7.97 27.24 -2.31
CA LYS A 67 8.05 27.22 -0.83
C LYS A 67 6.89 26.49 -0.18
N ILE A 68 5.85 26.19 -0.95
CA ILE A 68 4.61 25.55 -0.50
C ILE A 68 4.45 24.28 -1.33
N VAL A 69 4.47 23.13 -0.65
CA VAL A 69 4.30 21.82 -1.28
C VAL A 69 2.83 21.57 -1.57
N ASN A 70 2.50 21.14 -2.79
CA ASN A 70 1.13 20.77 -3.14
C ASN A 70 0.71 19.48 -2.40
N ARG A 71 -0.45 19.51 -1.73
CA ARG A 71 -1.00 18.37 -0.96
C ARG A 71 -1.18 17.12 -1.82
N ASP A 72 -1.73 17.27 -3.02
CA ASP A 72 -2.03 16.15 -3.91
C ASP A 72 -0.75 15.50 -4.45
N SER A 73 0.27 16.30 -4.76
CA SER A 73 1.60 15.80 -5.11
C SER A 73 2.24 15.04 -3.95
N LEU A 74 2.11 15.53 -2.71
CA LEU A 74 2.61 14.85 -1.51
C LEU A 74 1.85 13.53 -1.26
N SER A 75 0.52 13.54 -1.41
CA SER A 75 -0.29 12.34 -1.32
C SER A 75 0.10 11.30 -2.38
N CYS A 76 0.38 11.72 -3.62
CA CYS A 76 0.91 10.85 -4.66
C CYS A 76 2.27 10.25 -4.27
N LEU A 77 3.21 11.09 -3.79
CA LEU A 77 4.53 10.66 -3.34
C LEU A 77 4.40 9.57 -2.26
N LEU A 78 3.67 9.86 -1.18
CA LEU A 78 3.53 8.96 -0.05
C LEU A 78 2.89 7.64 -0.44
N ARG A 79 1.84 7.67 -1.29
CA ARG A 79 1.17 6.46 -1.79
C ARG A 79 2.12 5.59 -2.60
N LEU A 80 2.83 6.19 -3.56
CA LEU A 80 3.73 5.46 -4.46
C LEU A 80 4.96 4.92 -3.74
N MET A 81 5.55 5.70 -2.83
CA MET A 81 6.66 5.24 -1.99
C MET A 81 6.23 4.09 -1.11
N SER A 82 5.13 4.23 -0.38
CA SER A 82 4.59 3.20 0.51
C SER A 82 4.32 1.87 -0.21
N MET A 83 3.74 1.95 -1.41
CA MET A 83 3.49 0.78 -2.26
C MET A 83 4.81 0.10 -2.69
N CYS A 84 5.81 0.87 -3.14
CA CYS A 84 7.10 0.32 -3.52
C CYS A 84 7.83 -0.31 -2.32
N ASP A 85 7.85 0.39 -1.18
CA ASP A 85 8.45 -0.12 0.06
C ASP A 85 7.78 -1.44 0.46
N CYS A 86 6.45 -1.52 0.39
CA CYS A 86 5.69 -2.75 0.66
C CYS A 86 6.15 -3.93 -0.19
N PHE A 87 6.33 -3.73 -1.50
CA PHE A 87 6.72 -4.83 -2.40
C PHE A 87 8.16 -5.26 -2.18
N PHE A 88 9.06 -4.31 -1.98
CA PHE A 88 10.47 -4.59 -1.69
C PHE A 88 10.63 -5.32 -0.35
N ASP A 89 9.98 -4.84 0.71
CA ASP A 89 10.02 -5.44 2.04
C ASP A 89 9.47 -6.88 2.01
N TYR A 90 8.34 -7.10 1.32
CA TYR A 90 7.77 -8.44 1.20
C TYR A 90 8.65 -9.37 0.38
N GLN A 91 9.22 -8.92 -0.75
CA GLN A 91 10.13 -9.73 -1.57
C GLN A 91 11.33 -10.22 -0.75
N ASN A 92 11.99 -9.31 -0.04
CA ASN A 92 13.11 -9.64 0.84
C ASN A 92 12.71 -10.68 1.89
N MET A 93 11.53 -10.50 2.51
CA MET A 93 11.03 -11.44 3.51
C MET A 93 10.70 -12.81 2.90
N TYR A 94 10.14 -12.83 1.69
CA TYR A 94 9.85 -14.06 0.97
C TYR A 94 11.14 -14.84 0.67
N ASP A 95 12.20 -14.18 0.22
CA ASP A 95 13.48 -14.84 -0.11
C ASP A 95 14.15 -15.44 1.14
N ILE A 96 14.12 -14.71 2.26
CA ILE A 96 14.63 -15.19 3.56
C ILE A 96 13.82 -16.40 4.03
N THR A 97 12.49 -16.30 4.03
CA THR A 97 11.62 -17.38 4.53
C THR A 97 11.65 -18.61 3.62
N ARG A 98 11.76 -18.43 2.30
CA ARG A 98 11.95 -19.53 1.36
C ARG A 98 13.25 -20.27 1.64
N THR A 99 14.35 -19.55 1.87
CA THR A 99 15.64 -20.14 2.24
C THR A 99 15.50 -21.00 3.50
N LEU A 100 14.81 -20.49 4.54
CA LEU A 100 14.50 -21.24 5.75
C LEU A 100 13.70 -22.54 5.47
N PHE A 101 12.68 -22.49 4.61
CA PHE A 101 11.89 -23.68 4.26
C PHE A 101 12.72 -24.74 3.53
N ILE A 102 13.63 -24.30 2.64
CA ILE A 102 14.58 -25.18 1.94
C ILE A 102 15.55 -25.82 2.92
N GLU A 103 16.20 -25.03 3.77
CA GLU A 103 17.18 -25.51 4.75
C GLU A 103 16.58 -26.46 5.78
N THR A 104 15.34 -26.20 6.20
CA THR A 104 14.62 -27.06 7.15
C THR A 104 13.92 -28.25 6.49
N ASN A 105 13.93 -28.33 5.16
CA ASN A 105 13.22 -29.34 4.35
C ASN A 105 11.73 -29.47 4.74
N LYS A 106 11.08 -28.35 5.05
CA LYS A 106 9.67 -28.29 5.43
C LYS A 106 8.83 -27.74 4.28
N GLN A 107 7.67 -28.35 4.04
CA GLN A 107 6.66 -27.77 3.15
C GLN A 107 5.78 -26.73 3.87
N LYS A 108 5.68 -26.82 5.21
CA LYS A 108 4.94 -25.89 6.07
C LYS A 108 5.70 -25.62 7.37
N ILE A 109 5.64 -24.38 7.84
CA ILE A 109 6.11 -23.95 9.17
C ILE A 109 4.92 -23.24 9.84
N ASP A 110 4.64 -23.57 11.11
CA ASP A 110 3.45 -23.09 11.83
C ASP A 110 2.11 -23.37 11.12
N ASN A 111 2.06 -24.47 10.35
CA ASN A 111 0.96 -24.83 9.44
C ASN A 111 0.73 -23.84 8.28
N LEU A 112 1.66 -22.91 8.05
CA LEU A 112 1.63 -21.94 6.95
C LEU A 112 2.50 -22.41 5.79
N GLU A 113 2.06 -22.11 4.57
CA GLU A 113 2.89 -22.22 3.38
C GLU A 113 3.85 -21.03 3.29
N VAL A 114 4.86 -21.13 2.42
CA VAL A 114 5.94 -20.14 2.35
C VAL A 114 5.43 -18.71 2.17
N TYR A 115 4.39 -18.49 1.35
CA TYR A 115 3.85 -17.14 1.10
C TYR A 115 3.10 -16.55 2.30
N ASP A 116 2.36 -17.37 3.05
CA ASP A 116 1.64 -16.94 4.26
C ASP A 116 2.61 -16.75 5.43
N TYR A 117 3.64 -17.60 5.52
CA TYR A 117 4.70 -17.43 6.51
C TYR A 117 5.53 -16.18 6.22
N ALA A 118 5.93 -15.95 4.96
CA ALA A 118 6.55 -14.70 4.52
C ALA A 118 5.71 -13.47 4.88
N PHE A 119 4.40 -13.54 4.63
CA PHE A 119 3.48 -12.46 4.99
C PHE A 119 3.44 -12.24 6.50
N LYS A 120 3.38 -13.31 7.30
CA LYS A 120 3.39 -13.23 8.78
C LYS A 120 4.64 -12.50 9.27
N GLU A 121 5.83 -12.88 8.80
CA GLU A 121 7.09 -12.26 9.22
C GLU A 121 7.20 -10.80 8.74
N PHE A 122 6.79 -10.53 7.50
CA PHE A 122 6.71 -9.17 6.94
C PHE A 122 5.78 -8.30 7.78
N ALA A 123 4.58 -8.81 8.10
CA ALA A 123 3.57 -8.10 8.85
C ALA A 123 4.03 -7.77 10.27
N PHE A 124 4.73 -8.67 10.95
CA PHE A 124 5.30 -8.37 12.27
C PHE A 124 6.41 -7.32 12.21
N SER A 125 7.28 -7.36 11.19
CA SER A 125 8.28 -6.31 10.98
C SER A 125 7.62 -4.96 10.74
N PHE A 126 6.65 -4.91 9.83
CA PHE A 126 5.89 -3.72 9.49
C PHE A 126 5.13 -3.14 10.69
N LEU A 127 4.46 -3.98 11.49
CA LEU A 127 3.73 -3.54 12.68
C LEU A 127 4.64 -2.94 13.74
N LYS A 128 5.88 -3.40 13.84
CA LYS A 128 6.84 -2.84 14.79
C LYS A 128 7.17 -1.39 14.42
N ASP A 129 7.47 -1.14 13.15
CA ASP A 129 7.77 0.21 12.66
C ASP A 129 6.54 1.12 12.81
N PHE A 130 5.35 0.60 12.47
CA PHE A 130 4.09 1.29 12.67
C PHE A 130 3.83 1.65 14.15
N ASP A 131 3.98 0.72 15.08
CA ASP A 131 3.79 0.96 16.52
C ASP A 131 4.79 2.00 17.05
N ASP A 132 6.05 1.92 16.62
CA ASP A 132 7.10 2.87 17.01
C ASP A 132 6.81 4.30 16.52
N GLU A 133 6.18 4.48 15.36
CA GLU A 133 5.76 5.78 14.85
C GLU A 133 4.43 6.24 15.46
N PHE A 134 3.47 5.34 15.57
CA PHE A 134 2.15 5.58 16.14
C PHE A 134 2.24 6.12 17.58
N ASN A 135 3.12 5.54 18.41
CA ASN A 135 3.31 5.98 19.79
C ASN A 135 4.01 7.36 19.93
N LYS A 136 4.55 7.91 18.84
CA LYS A 136 5.16 9.26 18.81
C LYS A 136 4.18 10.34 18.36
N LEU A 137 3.00 9.96 17.86
CA LEU A 137 2.03 10.92 17.35
C LEU A 137 1.45 11.78 18.48
N MET A 138 1.42 13.09 18.26
CA MET A 138 0.61 14.01 19.06
C MET A 138 -0.73 14.17 18.37
N VAL A 139 -1.81 13.82 19.05
CA VAL A 139 -3.15 13.71 18.45
C VAL A 139 -4.10 14.72 19.10
N SER A 140 -4.76 15.53 18.27
CA SER A 140 -5.85 16.41 18.71
C SER A 140 -7.05 15.59 19.24
N PRO A 141 -7.79 16.07 20.26
CA PRO A 141 -8.97 15.38 20.79
C PRO A 141 -10.01 14.99 19.72
N LYS A 142 -10.05 15.70 18.59
CA LYS A 142 -10.91 15.39 17.44
C LYS A 142 -10.74 13.95 16.94
N TYR A 143 -9.52 13.42 16.94
CA TYR A 143 -9.18 12.10 16.36
C TYR A 143 -9.04 11.00 17.41
N ILE A 144 -9.30 11.29 18.69
CA ILE A 144 -8.92 10.41 19.79
C ILE A 144 -9.62 9.05 19.77
N LEU A 145 -10.85 8.99 19.25
CA LEU A 145 -11.63 7.76 19.19
C LEU A 145 -10.98 6.74 18.24
N VAL A 146 -10.76 7.14 16.98
CA VAL A 146 -10.14 6.26 15.96
C VAL A 146 -8.71 5.87 16.35
N ILE A 147 -7.94 6.80 16.91
CA ILE A 147 -6.59 6.51 17.41
C ILE A 147 -6.62 5.47 18.52
N LYS A 148 -7.57 5.57 19.46
CA LYS A 148 -7.71 4.55 20.50
C LYS A 148 -8.04 3.19 19.90
N GLU A 149 -8.93 3.12 18.91
CA GLU A 149 -9.29 1.85 18.26
C GLU A 149 -8.14 1.22 17.49
N ILE A 150 -7.27 2.03 16.87
CA ILE A 150 -6.01 1.58 16.26
C ILE A 150 -5.10 0.97 17.33
N GLY A 151 -4.90 1.68 18.45
CA GLY A 151 -4.10 1.19 19.58
C GLY A 151 -4.64 -0.13 20.16
N ASP A 152 -5.96 -0.24 20.32
CA ASP A 152 -6.60 -1.47 20.81
C ASP A 152 -6.39 -2.64 19.83
N SER A 153 -6.41 -2.41 18.52
CA SER A 153 -6.09 -3.42 17.50
C SER A 153 -4.62 -3.86 17.56
N LEU A 154 -3.68 -2.93 17.74
CA LEU A 154 -2.27 -3.27 17.91
C LEU A 154 -2.04 -4.14 19.15
N GLU A 155 -2.65 -3.79 20.28
CA GLU A 155 -2.56 -4.57 21.51
C GLU A 155 -3.12 -5.99 21.34
N LYS A 156 -4.21 -6.16 20.57
CA LYS A 156 -4.73 -7.50 20.27
C LYS A 156 -3.74 -8.36 19.50
N ILE A 157 -3.06 -7.79 18.50
CA ILE A 157 -2.05 -8.51 17.72
C ILE A 157 -0.88 -8.93 18.62
N LYS A 158 -0.38 -8.00 19.46
CA LYS A 158 0.69 -8.28 20.44
C LYS A 158 0.32 -9.41 21.40
N ASN A 159 -0.95 -9.47 21.81
CA ASN A 159 -1.43 -10.49 22.75
C ASN A 159 -1.85 -11.82 22.08
N ASN A 160 -1.92 -11.88 20.74
CA ASN A 160 -2.35 -13.07 20.01
C ASN A 160 -1.63 -13.22 18.65
N GLU A 161 -0.50 -13.92 18.68
CA GLU A 161 0.36 -14.15 17.51
C GLU A 161 -0.20 -15.15 16.48
N ARG A 162 -1.45 -15.62 16.64
CA ARG A 162 -2.07 -16.51 15.65
C ARG A 162 -2.22 -15.79 14.32
N PHE A 163 -1.80 -16.45 13.24
CA PHE A 163 -1.88 -15.90 11.88
C PHE A 163 -3.30 -15.43 11.51
N SER A 164 -4.34 -16.17 11.90
CA SER A 164 -5.73 -15.74 11.65
C SER A 164 -6.10 -14.44 12.37
N CYS A 165 -5.58 -14.23 13.59
CA CYS A 165 -5.79 -13.00 14.34
C CYS A 165 -5.03 -11.83 13.69
N LEU A 166 -3.78 -12.08 13.30
CA LEU A 166 -2.95 -11.11 12.58
C LEU A 166 -3.65 -10.61 11.32
N ILE A 167 -4.15 -11.52 10.48
CA ILE A 167 -4.86 -11.16 9.24
C ILE A 167 -6.11 -10.34 9.57
N GLN A 168 -6.97 -10.80 10.49
CA GLN A 168 -8.20 -10.08 10.85
C GLN A 168 -7.93 -8.66 11.35
N GLU A 169 -6.95 -8.49 12.24
CA GLU A 169 -6.61 -7.18 12.77
C GLU A 169 -5.86 -6.33 11.73
N PHE A 170 -5.17 -6.90 10.74
CA PHE A 170 -4.62 -6.16 9.60
C PHE A 170 -5.71 -5.50 8.75
N TYR A 171 -6.79 -6.23 8.42
CA TYR A 171 -7.94 -5.65 7.74
C TYR A 171 -8.57 -4.54 8.59
N LYS A 172 -8.74 -4.78 9.89
CA LYS A 172 -9.29 -3.77 10.80
C LYS A 172 -8.40 -2.52 10.87
N LEU A 173 -7.08 -2.67 10.91
CA LEU A 173 -6.14 -1.54 10.90
C LEU A 173 -6.20 -0.78 9.57
N ASN A 174 -6.30 -1.48 8.43
CA ASN A 174 -6.53 -0.86 7.13
C ASN A 174 -7.77 0.04 7.14
N ASP A 175 -8.89 -0.48 7.64
CA ASP A 175 -10.16 0.24 7.68
C ASP A 175 -10.08 1.44 8.64
N LEU A 176 -9.54 1.26 9.84
CA LEU A 176 -9.41 2.33 10.83
C LEU A 176 -8.48 3.47 10.39
N ILE A 177 -7.39 3.17 9.68
CA ILE A 177 -6.49 4.20 9.18
C ILE A 177 -7.11 4.92 7.98
N SER A 178 -7.91 4.22 7.17
CA SER A 178 -8.71 4.82 6.10
C SER A 178 -9.78 5.76 6.67
N ASP A 179 -10.49 5.34 7.72
CA ASP A 179 -11.45 6.19 8.44
C ASP A 179 -10.77 7.43 9.05
N LEU A 180 -9.55 7.26 9.61
CA LEU A 180 -8.76 8.39 10.11
C LEU A 180 -8.43 9.37 8.98
N LEU A 181 -8.05 8.87 7.80
CA LEU A 181 -7.75 9.70 6.64
C LEU A 181 -9.00 10.47 6.18
N ASP A 182 -10.16 9.81 6.11
CA ASP A 182 -11.43 10.47 5.78
C ASP A 182 -11.76 11.59 6.77
N ILE A 183 -11.62 11.36 8.08
CA ILE A 183 -11.86 12.39 9.12
C ILE A 183 -10.86 13.56 9.00
N LEU A 184 -9.63 13.30 8.56
CA LEU A 184 -8.62 14.33 8.29
C LEU A 184 -8.94 15.16 7.05
N GLU A 185 -9.59 14.56 6.05
CA GLU A 185 -9.99 15.22 4.80
C GLU A 185 -11.35 15.93 4.90
N LEU A 186 -12.19 15.55 5.86
CA LEU A 186 -13.45 16.23 6.18
C LEU A 186 -13.18 17.59 6.85
N THR A 187 -13.09 18.65 6.04
CA THR A 187 -13.09 20.05 6.50
C THR A 187 -14.53 20.57 6.62
N GLU A 188 -14.95 20.98 7.82
CA GLU A 188 -16.28 21.56 8.09
C GLU A 188 -16.44 23.00 7.52
N ASP A 189 -15.34 23.65 7.13
CA ASP A 189 -15.32 24.96 6.49
C ASP A 189 -14.64 24.86 5.12
N ASP A 190 -15.02 25.71 4.16
CA ASP A 190 -14.40 25.89 2.82
C ASP A 190 -12.90 26.27 2.84
N LYS A 191 -12.22 26.10 3.98
CA LYS A 191 -10.78 26.27 4.15
C LYS A 191 -10.10 24.89 4.11
N SER A 192 -9.49 24.60 2.97
CA SER A 192 -8.73 23.38 2.69
C SER A 192 -7.37 23.31 3.41
N GLU A 193 -7.24 23.84 4.64
CA GLU A 193 -5.95 24.00 5.33
C GLU A 193 -5.95 23.29 6.69
N PHE A 194 -4.86 22.57 6.99
CA PHE A 194 -4.63 21.98 8.31
C PHE A 194 -4.42 23.08 9.36
N GLU A 195 -4.95 22.89 10.57
CA GLU A 195 -4.88 23.90 11.63
C GLU A 195 -3.53 23.86 12.35
N THR A 196 -2.88 22.69 12.37
CA THR A 196 -1.66 22.45 13.16
C THR A 196 -0.61 21.62 12.41
N LYS A 197 0.66 21.70 12.86
CA LYS A 197 1.73 20.85 12.31
C LYS A 197 1.51 19.38 12.65
N GLU A 198 0.92 19.13 13.80
CA GLU A 198 0.60 17.81 14.32
C GLU A 198 -0.44 17.12 13.41
N GLU A 199 -1.43 17.85 12.90
CA GLU A 199 -2.39 17.33 11.91
C GLU A 199 -1.73 17.00 10.56
N VAL A 200 -0.77 17.81 10.11
CA VAL A 200 -0.01 17.50 8.89
C VAL A 200 0.80 16.21 9.07
N VAL A 201 1.44 16.03 10.23
CA VAL A 201 2.18 14.80 10.56
C VAL A 201 1.22 13.62 10.60
N LEU A 202 0.05 13.77 11.22
CA LEU A 202 -0.97 12.73 11.30
C LEU A 202 -1.53 12.35 9.93
N TYR A 203 -1.73 13.33 9.04
CA TYR A 203 -2.16 13.12 7.67
C TYR A 203 -1.14 12.33 6.85
N ASN A 204 0.14 12.72 6.91
CA ASN A 204 1.21 11.99 6.21
C ASN A 204 1.35 10.56 6.73
N PHE A 205 1.27 10.38 8.06
CA PHE A 205 1.24 9.07 8.69
C PHE A 205 0.04 8.24 8.18
N ALA A 206 -1.16 8.81 8.21
CA ALA A 206 -2.37 8.11 7.77
C ALA A 206 -2.30 7.69 6.30
N ILE A 207 -1.86 8.56 5.39
CA ILE A 207 -1.68 8.20 3.96
C ILE A 207 -0.66 7.08 3.80
N TYR A 208 0.53 7.22 4.40
CA TYR A 208 1.59 6.25 4.20
C TYR A 208 1.17 4.86 4.70
N TYR A 209 0.56 4.78 5.89
CA TYR A 209 0.19 3.50 6.49
C TYR A 209 -1.11 2.93 5.94
N SER A 210 -2.15 3.73 5.65
CA SER A 210 -3.33 3.23 4.93
C SER A 210 -2.91 2.57 3.63
N THR A 211 -2.01 3.21 2.89
CA THR A 211 -1.49 2.67 1.63
C THR A 211 -0.70 1.38 1.84
N LYS A 212 0.18 1.32 2.86
CA LYS A 212 1.00 0.15 3.15
C LYS A 212 0.14 -1.05 3.57
N PHE A 213 -0.83 -0.83 4.46
CA PHE A 213 -1.79 -1.84 4.88
C PHE A 213 -2.61 -2.34 3.68
N TYR A 214 -3.22 -1.44 2.91
CA TYR A 214 -4.02 -1.76 1.73
C TYR A 214 -3.25 -2.62 0.73
N PHE A 215 -2.08 -2.16 0.28
CA PHE A 215 -1.33 -2.87 -0.75
C PHE A 215 -0.70 -4.15 -0.24
N SER A 216 -0.34 -4.25 1.04
CA SER A 216 0.12 -5.52 1.60
C SER A 216 -0.97 -6.60 1.58
N LEU A 217 -2.20 -6.23 1.96
CA LEU A 217 -3.35 -7.13 1.94
C LEU A 217 -3.75 -7.50 0.52
N LEU A 218 -3.85 -6.51 -0.38
CA LEU A 218 -4.13 -6.74 -1.79
C LEU A 218 -3.09 -7.69 -2.41
N PHE A 219 -1.81 -7.44 -2.13
CA PHE A 219 -0.72 -8.28 -2.66
C PHE A 219 -0.85 -9.73 -2.19
N ARG A 220 -1.14 -9.93 -0.90
CA ARG A 220 -1.39 -11.26 -0.35
C ARG A 220 -2.59 -11.94 -1.01
N GLU A 221 -3.71 -11.25 -1.15
CA GLU A 221 -4.91 -11.81 -1.80
C GLU A 221 -4.64 -12.21 -3.25
N LEU A 222 -3.86 -11.42 -3.98
CA LEU A 222 -3.45 -11.72 -5.35
C LEU A 222 -2.53 -12.93 -5.42
N ILE A 223 -1.55 -13.05 -4.51
CA ILE A 223 -0.72 -14.27 -4.39
C ILE A 223 -1.63 -15.48 -4.16
N ILE A 224 -2.54 -15.41 -3.18
CA ILE A 224 -3.49 -16.50 -2.91
C ILE A 224 -4.30 -16.84 -4.16
N GLN A 225 -4.82 -15.85 -4.87
CA GLN A 225 -5.57 -16.08 -6.11
C GLN A 225 -4.73 -16.79 -7.17
N GLN A 226 -3.42 -16.51 -7.27
CA GLN A 226 -2.52 -17.24 -8.17
C GLN A 226 -2.30 -18.68 -7.69
N GLU A 227 -2.09 -18.88 -6.40
CA GLU A 227 -1.94 -20.21 -5.80
C GLU A 227 -3.17 -21.09 -6.04
N GLU A 228 -4.37 -20.54 -5.88
CA GLU A 228 -5.63 -21.24 -6.15
C GLU A 228 -5.78 -21.62 -7.62
N LYS A 229 -5.39 -20.74 -8.56
CA LYS A 229 -5.39 -21.03 -10.01
C LYS A 229 -4.42 -22.15 -10.35
N LEU A 230 -3.23 -22.17 -9.73
CA LEU A 230 -2.20 -23.16 -10.01
C LEU A 230 -2.52 -24.53 -9.40
N THR A 231 -3.19 -24.54 -8.25
CA THR A 231 -3.47 -25.78 -7.49
C THR A 231 -4.90 -26.30 -7.67
N ASN A 232 -5.79 -25.52 -8.30
CA ASN A 232 -7.23 -25.77 -8.37
C ASN A 232 -7.88 -26.03 -6.99
N THR A 233 -7.33 -25.41 -5.94
CA THR A 233 -7.81 -25.53 -4.56
C THR A 233 -8.19 -24.16 -4.05
N ILE A 234 -9.34 -24.04 -3.38
CA ILE A 234 -9.75 -22.77 -2.75
C ILE A 234 -9.04 -22.66 -1.41
N ILE A 235 -8.29 -21.57 -1.22
CA ILE A 235 -7.53 -21.24 -0.02
C ILE A 235 -8.28 -20.15 0.78
N MET A 236 -8.85 -19.17 0.08
CA MET A 236 -9.56 -18.04 0.68
C MET A 236 -10.84 -17.74 -0.12
N ILE A 237 -11.99 -17.88 0.53
CA ILE A 237 -13.31 -17.77 -0.13
C ILE A 237 -13.56 -16.33 -0.60
N GLU A 238 -13.34 -15.35 0.26
CA GLU A 238 -13.58 -13.93 -0.04
C GLU A 238 -12.24 -13.20 -0.16
N LYS A 239 -12.08 -12.38 -1.20
CA LYS A 239 -10.89 -11.55 -1.47
C LYS A 239 -11.33 -10.09 -1.62
N PRO A 240 -11.72 -9.43 -0.51
CA PRO A 240 -12.34 -8.11 -0.56
C PRO A 240 -11.45 -7.04 -1.19
N LEU A 241 -10.12 -7.03 -0.96
CA LEU A 241 -9.25 -6.03 -1.57
C LEU A 241 -9.12 -6.21 -3.08
N VAL A 242 -9.10 -7.45 -3.58
CA VAL A 242 -9.11 -7.71 -5.03
C VAL A 242 -10.41 -7.18 -5.65
N ILE A 243 -11.55 -7.39 -4.98
CA ILE A 243 -12.85 -6.88 -5.43
C ILE A 243 -12.84 -5.35 -5.42
N GLU A 244 -12.35 -4.74 -4.34
CA GLU A 244 -12.25 -3.29 -4.18
C GLU A 244 -11.31 -2.66 -5.23
N ASP A 245 -10.11 -3.22 -5.44
CA ASP A 245 -9.16 -2.76 -6.47
C ASP A 245 -9.78 -2.81 -7.87
N GLU A 246 -10.53 -3.87 -8.19
CA GLU A 246 -11.26 -3.95 -9.44
C GLU A 246 -12.35 -2.88 -9.58
N LEU A 247 -13.07 -2.57 -8.50
CA LEU A 247 -14.10 -1.54 -8.49
C LEU A 247 -13.48 -0.15 -8.62
N ARG A 248 -12.48 0.19 -7.79
CA ARG A 248 -11.70 1.43 -7.86
C ARG A 248 -11.19 1.68 -9.28
N PHE A 249 -10.59 0.65 -9.89
CA PHE A 249 -10.06 0.77 -11.25
C PHE A 249 -11.17 0.94 -12.31
N LYS A 250 -12.33 0.27 -12.17
CA LYS A 250 -13.47 0.45 -13.07
C LYS A 250 -14.07 1.85 -12.95
N GLU A 251 -14.20 2.36 -11.74
CA GLU A 251 -14.70 3.72 -11.47
C GLU A 251 -13.76 4.77 -12.07
N SER A 252 -12.45 4.64 -11.88
CA SER A 252 -11.45 5.51 -12.51
C SER A 252 -11.54 5.53 -14.04
N LYS A 253 -11.91 4.41 -14.67
CA LYS A 253 -12.15 4.35 -16.13
C LYS A 253 -13.44 5.03 -16.56
N LEU A 254 -14.47 5.03 -15.72
CA LEU A 254 -15.77 5.65 -16.04
C LEU A 254 -15.74 7.17 -15.86
N VAL A 255 -14.90 7.68 -14.96
CA VAL A 255 -14.74 9.11 -14.64
C VAL A 255 -13.81 9.84 -15.65
N SER A 256 -13.21 9.11 -16.58
CA SER A 256 -11.99 9.52 -17.26
C SER A 256 -12.18 10.44 -18.49
N ASP A 257 -11.83 11.73 -18.33
CA ASP A 257 -11.00 12.48 -19.29
C ASP A 257 -9.53 12.05 -19.07
N LEU A 258 -9.15 10.79 -19.29
CA LEU A 258 -7.73 10.37 -19.27
C LEU A 258 -7.12 10.54 -20.67
N PRO A 259 -5.79 10.77 -20.80
CA PRO A 259 -5.17 10.79 -22.12
C PRO A 259 -5.33 9.39 -22.73
N GLU A 260 -5.93 9.27 -23.92
CA GLU A 260 -6.10 7.97 -24.60
C GLU A 260 -4.78 7.16 -24.58
N ASP A 261 -3.64 7.84 -24.76
CA ASP A 261 -2.30 7.27 -24.73
C ASP A 261 -1.95 6.54 -23.41
N LEU A 262 -2.39 7.05 -22.25
CA LEU A 262 -2.14 6.41 -20.96
C LEU A 262 -2.84 5.05 -20.89
N PHE A 263 -4.12 5.03 -21.28
CA PHE A 263 -4.92 3.82 -21.30
C PHE A 263 -4.37 2.80 -22.31
N TYR A 264 -3.97 3.26 -23.50
CA TYR A 264 -3.35 2.37 -24.50
C TYR A 264 -1.99 1.83 -24.06
N ARG A 265 -1.15 2.62 -23.35
CA ARG A 265 0.13 2.13 -22.80
C ARG A 265 -0.07 1.08 -21.72
N ALA A 266 -1.11 1.21 -20.91
CA ALA A 266 -1.46 0.22 -19.90
C ALA A 266 -2.09 -1.05 -20.49
N LEU A 267 -2.88 -0.96 -21.57
CA LEU A 267 -3.51 -2.12 -22.23
C LEU A 267 -2.61 -2.88 -23.20
N LYS A 268 -1.68 -2.20 -23.88
CA LYS A 268 -0.77 -2.85 -24.85
C LYS A 268 0.29 -3.72 -24.19
N ASN A 269 0.48 -3.61 -22.88
CA ASN A 269 1.58 -4.20 -22.14
C ASN A 269 1.10 -4.89 -20.87
#